data_AF-K3Z6F5-F1
#
_entry.id   AF-K3Z6F5-F1
#
_cell.length_a   1.000
_cell.length_b   1.000
_cell.length_c   1.000
_cell.angle_alpha   90.00
_cell.angle_beta   90.00
_cell.angle_gamma   90.00
#
_symmetry.space_group_name_H-M   'P 1'
#
loop_
_entity.id
_entity.type
_entity.pdbx_description
1 polymer ?
#
loop_
_entity_poly.entity_id
_entity_poly.type
_entity_poly.pdbx_seq_one_letter_code
_entity_poly.pdbx_strand_id
1 'polypeptide(L)'
;MTSLPERGEAPSSNSLCKEDTAPATSSSTSEHKEDSSSKQPKISILSSVFTPPFTIFEGQQDSTCDKKSPKSSSGSYGWSRILRRIVGSTSMWRLLGCAKVLTSSDVWFLGKCYKESPEESSGGSDSESGHAAFLEDFSSRIWITYRKGFDVISDSKLTSDVNWGCMVRSSQMLVAQALIFHHLGRSWRKPPEKPYNPEYIGVLHLFGDSEACAFSIHNLLQAGKGYGLAAGSWVGPYAMCRAWQTLIRTNREQADAVDGKENFPMALYVVSGDEDGERGGAPVVCIDVAAQLCSDFNKGQSTWSPILLLVPLVLGLDKINPRYIPLLKETFTFPQSLGILGGKPGTSTYIAGVQDDRALYLDPHEVQMAVNIAPDNLEADTSSYHCSVVRDLALDQIDPSLAIGFYCRDKGELLFLRRLLGYVEFL
;
A
#
# COMPACT_ATOMS: atom_id res chain seq x y z
N MET A 1 -13.96 -14.72 -77.46
CA MET A 1 -13.91 -13.24 -77.52
C MET A 1 -13.98 -12.76 -76.08
N THR A 2 -12.90 -12.25 -75.45
CA THR A 2 -12.24 -10.92 -75.64
C THR A 2 -13.19 -9.77 -75.28
N SER A 3 -12.82 -8.75 -74.48
CA SER A 3 -11.54 -8.39 -73.84
C SER A 3 -11.74 -7.24 -72.84
N LEU A 4 -10.70 -6.86 -72.07
CA LEU A 4 -10.54 -5.49 -71.50
C LEU A 4 -10.39 -4.46 -72.66
N PRO A 5 -10.52 -3.14 -72.40
CA PRO A 5 -9.31 -2.33 -72.14
C PRO A 5 -9.50 -1.02 -71.29
N GLU A 6 -8.37 -0.41 -70.89
CA GLU A 6 -7.93 1.03 -70.90
C GLU A 6 -8.96 2.22 -70.90
N ARG A 7 -8.62 3.50 -70.57
CA ARG A 7 -7.50 4.24 -69.89
C ARG A 7 -7.75 5.76 -70.00
N GLY A 8 -7.13 6.58 -69.13
CA GLY A 8 -6.96 8.04 -69.32
C GLY A 8 -8.14 8.93 -68.86
N GLU A 9 -8.01 10.25 -68.72
CA GLU A 9 -6.81 11.11 -68.65
C GLU A 9 -7.19 12.47 -67.99
N ALA A 10 -6.24 13.40 -67.77
CA ALA A 10 -6.48 14.69 -67.10
C ALA A 10 -7.21 15.72 -68.01
N PRO A 11 -7.47 16.97 -67.53
CA PRO A 11 -6.52 18.03 -67.93
C PRO A 11 -6.26 19.18 -66.91
N SER A 12 -5.12 19.85 -67.19
CA SER A 12 -4.63 21.23 -66.91
C SER A 12 -5.58 22.33 -66.38
N SER A 13 -5.15 23.47 -65.80
CA SER A 13 -3.96 24.30 -66.16
C SER A 13 -3.53 25.39 -65.14
N ASN A 14 -2.23 25.44 -64.84
CA ASN A 14 -1.24 26.56 -64.93
C ASN A 14 -1.58 28.05 -64.67
N SER A 15 -0.77 28.68 -63.79
CA SER A 15 0.16 29.81 -64.09
C SER A 15 1.17 29.99 -62.92
N LEU A 16 2.49 29.73 -63.06
CA LEU A 16 3.59 30.62 -63.52
C LEU A 16 3.79 31.88 -62.62
N CYS A 17 4.99 32.26 -62.15
CA CYS A 17 6.39 32.15 -62.63
C CYS A 17 7.40 31.81 -61.47
N LYS A 18 8.39 30.91 -61.62
CA LYS A 18 9.78 31.07 -62.17
C LYS A 18 10.75 31.89 -61.27
N GLU A 19 11.76 31.27 -60.63
CA GLU A 19 13.16 30.96 -61.11
C GLU A 19 14.14 32.17 -60.91
N ASP A 20 15.45 32.05 -60.61
CA ASP A 20 16.34 30.88 -60.64
C ASP A 20 17.68 31.00 -59.83
N THR A 21 18.28 29.83 -59.51
CA THR A 21 19.72 29.45 -59.54
C THR A 21 20.82 30.08 -58.61
N ALA A 22 21.80 29.22 -58.24
CA ALA A 22 22.98 29.40 -57.34
C ALA A 22 24.32 29.51 -58.16
N PRO A 23 25.56 29.03 -57.80
CA PRO A 23 26.18 28.55 -56.53
C PRO A 23 27.70 28.93 -56.27
N ALA A 24 28.26 28.42 -55.15
CA ALA A 24 29.62 27.83 -54.96
C ALA A 24 30.93 28.60 -54.59
N THR A 25 31.65 28.06 -53.58
CA THR A 25 33.14 27.92 -53.37
C THR A 25 34.05 29.16 -53.10
N SER A 26 35.20 29.13 -52.37
CA SER A 26 35.94 28.09 -51.58
C SER A 26 37.17 28.64 -50.78
N SER A 27 37.55 28.01 -49.64
CA SER A 27 38.93 27.88 -49.04
C SER A 27 39.73 29.15 -48.62
N SER A 28 40.80 29.15 -47.79
CA SER A 28 41.77 28.12 -47.38
C SER A 28 42.49 28.33 -46.00
N THR A 29 43.12 27.26 -45.51
CA THR A 29 44.00 26.97 -44.34
C THR A 29 45.25 27.83 -44.04
N SER A 30 45.73 27.83 -42.77
CA SER A 30 47.09 27.36 -42.37
C SER A 30 47.31 27.25 -40.83
N GLU A 31 48.31 26.48 -40.40
CA GLU A 31 48.69 26.17 -39.01
C GLU A 31 49.77 27.12 -38.43
N HIS A 32 49.89 27.27 -37.10
CA HIS A 32 51.19 27.22 -36.37
C HIS A 32 51.03 27.15 -34.83
N LYS A 33 52.12 26.83 -34.14
CA LYS A 33 52.28 26.45 -32.71
C LYS A 33 52.50 27.61 -31.70
N GLU A 34 52.42 27.21 -30.42
CA GLU A 34 53.27 27.59 -29.26
C GLU A 34 52.74 28.57 -28.18
N ASP A 35 52.58 27.99 -26.99
CA ASP A 35 52.81 28.50 -25.61
C ASP A 35 52.67 30.00 -25.27
N SER A 36 51.88 30.29 -24.21
CA SER A 36 52.44 30.33 -22.83
C SER A 36 51.51 30.93 -21.78
N SER A 37 51.41 30.27 -20.61
CA SER A 37 51.03 30.83 -19.28
C SER A 37 49.63 31.51 -19.13
N SER A 38 48.90 31.46 -18.02
CA SER A 38 48.91 30.71 -16.75
C SER A 38 47.51 30.94 -16.09
N LYS A 39 47.05 30.32 -14.99
CA LYS A 39 47.67 29.67 -13.82
C LYS A 39 46.74 28.56 -13.30
N GLN A 40 47.24 27.65 -12.48
CA GLN A 40 46.44 27.02 -11.41
C GLN A 40 46.66 27.80 -10.10
N PRO A 41 45.70 27.80 -9.16
CA PRO A 41 45.75 26.80 -8.10
C PRO A 41 44.39 26.23 -7.64
N LYS A 42 44.46 25.30 -6.68
CA LYS A 42 43.40 24.47 -6.10
C LYS A 42 42.56 25.20 -5.00
N ILE A 43 41.37 24.64 -4.69
CA ILE A 43 40.63 24.70 -3.38
C ILE A 43 40.03 26.09 -3.03
N SER A 44 38.73 26.29 -2.74
CA SER A 44 37.97 25.69 -1.61
C SER A 44 36.45 26.05 -1.58
N ILE A 45 35.64 25.11 -1.07
CA ILE A 45 34.53 25.26 -0.08
C ILE A 45 33.54 26.44 -0.19
N LEU A 46 32.25 26.10 -0.37
CA LEU A 46 31.24 26.38 0.66
C LEU A 46 30.21 25.25 0.74
N SER A 47 29.93 24.78 1.96
CA SER A 47 29.17 23.56 2.27
C SER A 47 27.87 23.87 3.00
N SER A 48 26.76 23.28 2.58
CA SER A 48 25.55 23.14 3.39
C SER A 48 25.34 21.67 3.80
N VAL A 49 26.07 21.25 4.84
CA VAL A 49 25.83 19.94 5.48
C VAL A 49 24.57 20.06 6.35
N PHE A 50 23.51 19.34 6.00
CA PHE A 50 22.41 19.05 6.92
C PHE A 50 22.72 17.76 7.68
N THR A 51 23.05 17.90 8.96
CA THR A 51 23.22 16.79 9.91
C THR A 51 21.85 16.26 10.35
N PRO A 52 21.65 14.93 10.48
CA PRO A 52 20.41 14.40 11.05
C PRO A 52 20.34 14.64 12.58
N PRO A 53 19.15 14.78 13.17
CA PRO A 53 19.00 14.83 14.63
C PRO A 53 19.32 13.45 15.25
N PHE A 54 20.15 13.48 16.28
CA PHE A 54 20.68 12.26 16.92
C PHE A 54 19.63 11.49 17.74
N THR A 55 19.77 10.17 17.70
CA THR A 55 19.19 9.24 18.68
C THR A 55 19.75 9.48 20.08
N ILE A 56 18.89 9.64 21.09
CA ILE A 56 19.29 9.57 22.51
C ILE A 56 18.92 8.18 23.03
N PHE A 57 19.95 7.38 23.33
CA PHE A 57 19.83 6.19 24.16
C PHE A 57 20.91 6.28 25.24
N GLU A 58 20.48 6.60 26.46
CA GLU A 58 21.39 6.95 27.56
C GLU A 58 21.85 5.68 28.30
N GLY A 59 22.99 5.14 27.86
CA GLY A 59 23.63 4.01 28.51
C GLY A 59 24.65 4.45 29.54
N GLN A 60 24.28 4.48 30.83
CA GLN A 60 25.23 4.69 31.92
C GLN A 60 26.11 3.45 32.13
N GLN A 61 27.43 3.66 32.10
CA GLN A 61 28.43 2.66 32.48
C GLN A 61 29.57 3.37 33.20
N ASP A 62 29.74 3.09 34.49
CA ASP A 62 30.82 3.64 35.33
C ASP A 62 31.59 2.52 36.02
N SER A 63 32.91 2.68 36.12
CA SER A 63 33.85 1.68 36.65
C SER A 63 34.76 2.29 37.72
N THR A 64 34.88 1.61 38.87
CA THR A 64 36.07 1.44 39.76
C THR A 64 37.11 2.59 39.85
N CYS A 65 37.61 3.07 41.02
CA CYS A 65 37.89 2.36 42.29
C CYS A 65 38.29 3.30 43.48
N ASP A 66 37.96 2.88 44.71
CA ASP A 66 38.73 2.97 45.99
C ASP A 66 39.67 4.17 46.34
N LYS A 67 39.36 4.93 47.43
CA LYS A 67 39.86 4.66 48.82
C LYS A 67 39.56 5.74 49.90
N LYS A 68 39.33 5.22 51.13
CA LYS A 68 39.54 5.78 52.49
C LYS A 68 38.53 6.77 53.13
N SER A 69 38.20 6.41 54.38
CA SER A 69 37.34 7.02 55.41
C SER A 69 38.24 7.62 56.54
N PRO A 70 37.82 7.92 57.82
CA PRO A 70 36.54 7.76 58.56
C PRO A 70 36.03 9.09 59.20
N LYS A 71 35.09 9.21 60.16
CA LYS A 71 34.46 8.32 61.17
C LYS A 71 33.00 8.73 61.49
N SER A 72 32.26 7.84 62.17
CA SER A 72 31.23 8.04 63.23
C SER A 72 30.13 9.11 63.08
N SER A 73 28.85 8.87 63.37
CA SER A 73 28.07 7.66 63.78
C SER A 73 26.57 8.04 63.75
N SER A 74 25.55 7.22 64.04
CA SER A 74 25.45 5.86 64.60
C SER A 74 24.16 5.17 64.10
N GLY A 75 23.77 4.02 64.67
CA GLY A 75 22.40 3.48 64.57
C GLY A 75 22.28 2.16 63.80
N SER A 76 22.36 1.03 64.51
CA SER A 76 22.20 -0.36 64.01
C SER A 76 21.35 -1.13 65.02
N TYR A 77 20.74 -2.31 64.82
CA TYR A 77 20.54 -3.28 63.70
C TYR A 77 19.04 -3.72 63.79
N GLY A 78 18.32 -4.11 62.72
CA GLY A 78 18.26 -5.48 62.16
C GLY A 78 17.28 -6.42 62.92
N TRP A 79 16.52 -7.36 62.34
CA TRP A 79 16.29 -7.90 60.98
C TRP A 79 14.84 -8.45 60.89
N SER A 80 14.21 -8.49 59.71
CA SER A 80 13.45 -9.68 59.24
C SER A 80 13.10 -9.60 57.76
N ARG A 81 13.05 -10.76 57.09
CA ARG A 81 12.80 -10.91 55.65
C ARG A 81 11.31 -10.97 55.36
N ILE A 82 10.84 -10.26 54.32
CA ILE A 82 9.64 -10.66 53.56
C ILE A 82 9.99 -10.64 52.07
N LEU A 83 10.12 -11.83 51.48
CA LEU A 83 10.10 -12.01 50.03
C LEU A 83 8.67 -11.80 49.55
N ARG A 84 8.43 -10.88 48.61
CA ARG A 84 7.18 -10.84 47.84
C ARG A 84 7.47 -10.87 46.33
N ARG A 85 7.59 -12.10 45.84
CA ARG A 85 7.38 -12.58 44.47
C ARG A 85 6.50 -11.62 43.64
N ILE A 86 7.12 -10.83 42.75
CA ILE A 86 6.38 -10.11 41.70
C ILE A 86 6.04 -11.15 40.63
N VAL A 87 4.82 -11.67 40.72
CA VAL A 87 4.19 -12.42 39.63
C VAL A 87 3.93 -11.45 38.48
N GLY A 88 4.06 -11.92 37.24
CA GLY A 88 3.97 -11.08 36.05
C GLY A 88 2.70 -10.25 36.02
N SER A 89 2.86 -8.93 35.86
CA SER A 89 1.75 -8.01 35.61
C SER A 89 1.27 -8.20 34.17
N THR A 90 0.44 -9.22 33.96
CA THR A 90 -0.33 -9.37 32.74
C THR A 90 -1.28 -8.17 32.60
N SER A 91 -1.28 -7.57 31.42
CA SER A 91 -1.93 -6.29 31.15
C SER A 91 -3.41 -6.26 31.54
N MET A 92 -3.76 -5.30 32.39
CA MET A 92 -5.12 -4.97 32.85
C MET A 92 -5.94 -4.27 31.74
N TRP A 93 -5.91 -4.80 30.52
CA TRP A 93 -6.59 -4.29 29.34
C TRP A 93 -7.58 -5.31 28.72
N ARG A 94 -7.67 -6.52 29.29
CA ARG A 94 -8.65 -7.54 28.90
C ARG A 94 -9.95 -7.42 29.70
N LEU A 95 -10.74 -6.35 29.47
CA LEU A 95 -12.17 -6.29 29.87
C LEU A 95 -12.95 -5.08 29.28
N LEU A 96 -12.63 -4.66 28.06
CA LEU A 96 -13.46 -3.76 27.24
C LEU A 96 -13.52 -4.30 25.80
N GLY A 97 -13.92 -5.56 25.68
CA GLY A 97 -14.16 -6.28 24.43
C GLY A 97 -15.64 -6.58 24.26
N CYS A 98 -16.44 -5.54 24.10
CA CYS A 98 -17.82 -5.63 23.62
C CYS A 98 -17.99 -4.51 22.61
N ALA A 99 -18.53 -4.81 21.42
CA ALA A 99 -18.76 -3.80 20.41
C ALA A 99 -19.63 -2.70 21.03
N LYS A 100 -19.11 -1.47 21.08
CA LYS A 100 -20.02 -0.33 21.25
C LYS A 100 -20.96 -0.38 20.06
N VAL A 101 -22.26 -0.28 20.35
CA VAL A 101 -23.31 -0.17 19.34
C VAL A 101 -22.89 0.91 18.35
N LEU A 102 -22.45 0.43 17.19
CA LEU A 102 -22.32 1.22 15.97
C LEU A 102 -23.69 1.86 15.75
N THR A 103 -23.71 3.14 15.42
CA THR A 103 -24.90 4.01 15.51
C THR A 103 -26.05 3.51 14.64
N SER A 104 -27.25 4.12 14.78
CA SER A 104 -28.40 3.84 13.91
C SER A 104 -28.23 4.32 12.45
N SER A 105 -26.99 4.51 12.00
CA SER A 105 -26.64 5.01 10.67
C SER A 105 -26.08 3.88 9.81
N ASP A 106 -26.34 3.95 8.51
CA ASP A 106 -25.80 3.00 7.52
C ASP A 106 -24.26 2.87 7.61
N VAL A 107 -23.78 1.64 7.60
CA VAL A 107 -22.34 1.31 7.53
C VAL A 107 -21.95 1.12 6.06
N TRP A 108 -20.96 1.87 5.59
CA TRP A 108 -20.35 1.67 4.28
C TRP A 108 -19.03 0.93 4.42
N PHE A 109 -18.92 -0.26 3.82
CA PHE A 109 -17.74 -1.10 3.90
C PHE A 109 -17.34 -1.57 2.50
N LEU A 110 -16.16 -1.16 2.03
CA LEU A 110 -15.61 -1.51 0.71
C LEU A 110 -16.65 -1.48 -0.43
N GLY A 111 -17.33 -0.34 -0.64
CA GLY A 111 -18.32 -0.18 -1.72
C GLY A 111 -19.70 -0.81 -1.48
N LYS A 112 -19.96 -1.37 -0.29
CA LYS A 112 -21.26 -1.95 0.08
C LYS A 112 -21.87 -1.23 1.28
N CYS A 113 -23.12 -0.82 1.14
CA CYS A 113 -23.95 -0.28 2.23
C CYS A 113 -24.61 -1.42 3.03
N TYR A 114 -24.60 -1.26 4.34
CA TYR A 114 -25.34 -2.05 5.31
C TYR A 114 -26.27 -1.13 6.08
N LYS A 115 -27.58 -1.38 5.98
CA LYS A 115 -28.58 -0.54 6.62
C LYS A 115 -28.83 -1.02 8.03
N GLU A 116 -28.74 -0.10 8.99
CA GLU A 116 -29.22 -0.34 10.34
C GLU A 116 -30.69 0.08 10.39
N SER A 117 -31.59 -0.82 10.79
CA SER A 117 -33.02 -0.51 10.86
C SER A 117 -33.35 0.28 12.12
N PRO A 118 -34.10 1.41 12.03
CA PRO A 118 -34.61 2.09 13.22
C PRO A 118 -35.54 1.16 14.02
N GLU A 119 -35.33 1.06 15.32
CA GLU A 119 -36.20 0.30 16.22
C GLU A 119 -37.57 0.98 16.37
N GLU A 120 -38.54 0.63 15.51
CA GLU A 120 -39.96 0.98 15.72
C GLU A 120 -40.86 -0.27 15.83
N SER A 121 -40.88 -0.84 17.04
CA SER A 121 -42.10 -1.28 17.74
C SER A 121 -43.14 -2.12 16.97
N SER A 122 -42.79 -3.33 16.54
CA SER A 122 -43.65 -4.52 16.72
C SER A 122 -42.87 -5.81 16.42
N GLY A 123 -43.23 -6.91 17.08
CA GLY A 123 -42.39 -8.12 17.11
C GLY A 123 -42.18 -8.79 15.75
N GLY A 124 -40.93 -8.84 15.30
CA GLY A 124 -40.44 -9.55 14.12
C GLY A 124 -38.90 -9.64 14.17
N SER A 125 -38.33 -10.75 13.71
CA SER A 125 -36.93 -11.15 13.92
C SER A 125 -35.87 -10.38 13.12
N ASP A 126 -36.25 -9.37 12.34
CA ASP A 126 -35.51 -9.08 11.11
C ASP A 126 -34.54 -7.89 11.22
N SER A 127 -34.55 -7.17 12.35
CA SER A 127 -33.61 -6.07 12.67
C SER A 127 -32.16 -6.54 12.84
N GLU A 128 -31.94 -7.85 13.05
CA GLU A 128 -30.61 -8.43 13.25
C GLU A 128 -29.82 -8.54 11.92
N SER A 129 -30.49 -8.37 10.77
CA SER A 129 -29.97 -8.75 9.45
C SER A 129 -28.88 -7.83 8.88
N GLY A 130 -28.99 -6.51 9.05
CA GLY A 130 -28.04 -5.53 8.52
C GLY A 130 -26.68 -5.61 9.21
N HIS A 131 -26.70 -5.48 10.54
CA HIS A 131 -25.53 -5.56 11.39
C HIS A 131 -24.80 -6.91 11.28
N ALA A 132 -25.53 -8.04 11.34
CA ALA A 132 -24.92 -9.35 11.23
C ALA A 132 -24.24 -9.56 9.87
N ALA A 133 -24.85 -9.10 8.78
CA ALA A 133 -24.25 -9.20 7.44
C ALA A 133 -23.04 -8.27 7.24
N PHE A 134 -22.93 -7.19 8.02
CA PHE A 134 -21.71 -6.38 8.11
C PHE A 134 -20.62 -7.12 8.88
N LEU A 135 -20.91 -7.67 10.07
CA LEU A 135 -19.93 -8.41 10.88
C LEU A 135 -19.40 -9.67 10.17
N GLU A 136 -20.26 -10.38 9.43
CA GLU A 136 -19.86 -11.49 8.57
C GLU A 136 -18.89 -11.03 7.46
N ASP A 137 -19.12 -9.86 6.86
CA ASP A 137 -18.26 -9.32 5.82
C ASP A 137 -16.93 -8.82 6.35
N PHE A 138 -16.94 -8.13 7.50
CA PHE A 138 -15.76 -7.66 8.19
C PHE A 138 -14.86 -8.84 8.58
N SER A 139 -15.43 -9.87 9.24
CA SER A 139 -14.69 -11.07 9.64
C SER A 139 -14.24 -11.94 8.46
N SER A 140 -14.92 -11.85 7.31
CA SER A 140 -14.48 -12.49 6.06
C SER A 140 -13.29 -11.80 5.40
N ARG A 141 -12.90 -10.57 5.78
CA ARG A 141 -11.75 -9.90 5.19
C ARG A 141 -10.44 -10.51 5.68
N ILE A 142 -9.50 -10.68 4.76
CA ILE A 142 -8.11 -11.04 5.10
C ILE A 142 -7.50 -9.94 5.98
N TRP A 143 -7.06 -10.34 7.16
CA TRP A 143 -6.36 -9.54 8.16
C TRP A 143 -4.92 -10.03 8.28
N ILE A 144 -3.95 -9.13 8.18
CA ILE A 144 -2.53 -9.47 8.25
C ILE A 144 -1.90 -8.57 9.29
N THR A 145 -1.21 -9.17 10.25
CA THR A 145 -0.69 -8.53 11.45
C THR A 145 0.83 -8.64 11.51
N TYR A 146 1.45 -8.06 12.54
CA TYR A 146 2.84 -8.37 12.87
C TYR A 146 3.01 -9.87 13.14
N ARG A 147 4.09 -10.42 12.59
CA ARG A 147 4.46 -11.83 12.72
C ARG A 147 5.85 -11.95 13.36
N LYS A 148 6.09 -13.11 13.97
CA LYS A 148 7.37 -13.51 14.58
C LYS A 148 7.73 -14.92 14.16
N GLY A 149 9.02 -15.25 14.18
CA GLY A 149 9.50 -16.59 13.91
C GLY A 149 9.48 -16.99 12.43
N PHE A 150 9.40 -16.01 11.53
CA PHE A 150 9.67 -16.21 10.11
C PHE A 150 11.18 -16.20 9.81
N ASP A 151 11.55 -16.65 8.61
CA ASP A 151 12.95 -16.71 8.15
C ASP A 151 13.63 -15.34 8.17
N VAL A 152 14.95 -15.30 8.43
CA VAL A 152 15.70 -14.04 8.53
C VAL A 152 15.55 -13.21 7.26
N ILE A 153 15.15 -11.94 7.39
CA ILE A 153 15.01 -11.03 6.24
C ILE A 153 16.40 -10.64 5.72
N SER A 154 16.87 -11.36 4.71
CA SER A 154 18.05 -11.11 3.86
C SER A 154 19.25 -10.47 4.60
N ASP A 155 19.60 -9.21 4.31
CA ASP A 155 20.78 -8.51 4.84
C ASP A 155 20.67 -8.10 6.33
N SER A 156 19.55 -8.43 7.00
CA SER A 156 19.26 -8.06 8.39
C SER A 156 19.50 -9.22 9.36
N LYS A 157 19.00 -9.07 10.60
CA LYS A 157 18.93 -10.14 11.61
C LYS A 157 17.50 -10.32 12.13
N LEU A 158 16.51 -9.77 11.43
CA LEU A 158 15.12 -9.70 11.91
C LEU A 158 14.32 -10.92 11.42
N THR A 159 13.72 -11.61 12.40
CA THR A 159 12.74 -12.70 12.25
C THR A 159 11.36 -12.28 12.76
N SER A 160 11.11 -10.96 12.77
CA SER A 160 9.95 -10.31 13.37
C SER A 160 9.78 -8.90 12.80
N ASP A 161 8.56 -8.55 12.38
CA ASP A 161 8.25 -7.20 11.86
C ASP A 161 7.55 -6.27 12.86
N VAL A 162 7.37 -6.75 14.09
CA VAL A 162 6.84 -5.99 15.23
C VAL A 162 7.51 -4.62 15.37
N ASN A 163 6.66 -3.59 15.53
CA ASN A 163 6.98 -2.16 15.68
C ASN A 163 7.47 -1.43 14.41
N TRP A 164 7.60 -2.08 13.26
CA TRP A 164 8.05 -1.40 12.03
C TRP A 164 7.29 -1.81 10.75
N GLY A 165 6.84 -3.06 10.64
CA GLY A 165 6.16 -3.59 9.46
C GLY A 165 4.73 -3.11 9.19
N CYS A 166 4.14 -2.23 10.02
CA CYS A 166 2.70 -1.90 9.96
C CYS A 166 2.24 -1.40 8.57
N MET A 167 3.04 -0.59 7.87
CA MET A 167 2.74 -0.13 6.51
C MET A 167 2.78 -1.28 5.48
N VAL A 168 3.70 -2.24 5.65
CA VAL A 168 3.74 -3.44 4.81
C VAL A 168 2.45 -4.22 5.02
N ARG A 169 2.08 -4.50 6.27
CA ARG A 169 0.89 -5.30 6.62
C ARG A 169 -0.43 -4.65 6.18
N SER A 170 -0.59 -3.35 6.38
CA SER A 170 -1.77 -2.63 5.89
C SER A 170 -1.87 -2.62 4.37
N SER A 171 -0.73 -2.51 3.65
CA SER A 171 -0.70 -2.64 2.20
C SER A 171 -0.99 -4.07 1.71
N GLN A 172 -0.47 -5.09 2.39
CA GLN A 172 -0.77 -6.49 2.10
C GLN A 172 -2.26 -6.77 2.26
N MET A 173 -2.92 -6.25 3.29
CA MET A 173 -4.38 -6.40 3.46
C MET A 173 -5.18 -5.78 2.30
N LEU A 174 -4.79 -4.60 1.82
CA LEU A 174 -5.46 -3.95 0.68
C LEU A 174 -5.30 -4.77 -0.62
N VAL A 175 -4.09 -5.23 -0.93
CA VAL A 175 -3.83 -6.07 -2.13
C VAL A 175 -4.50 -7.44 -1.99
N ALA A 176 -4.56 -8.00 -0.79
CA ALA A 176 -5.29 -9.25 -0.52
C ALA A 176 -6.78 -9.11 -0.80
N GLN A 177 -7.42 -7.97 -0.47
CA GLN A 177 -8.83 -7.77 -0.86
C GLN A 177 -8.99 -7.61 -2.37
N ALA A 178 -8.04 -6.97 -3.08
CA ALA A 178 -8.07 -6.91 -4.55
C ALA A 178 -8.08 -8.31 -5.18
N LEU A 179 -7.23 -9.22 -4.67
CA LEU A 179 -7.18 -10.62 -5.09
C LEU A 179 -8.47 -11.38 -4.77
N ILE A 180 -9.02 -11.23 -3.56
CA ILE A 180 -10.32 -11.84 -3.19
C ILE A 180 -11.45 -11.30 -4.09
N PHE A 181 -11.48 -10.00 -4.38
CA PHE A 181 -12.52 -9.41 -5.25
C PHE A 181 -12.35 -9.84 -6.71
N HIS A 182 -11.12 -10.07 -7.15
CA HIS A 182 -10.82 -10.60 -8.48
C HIS A 182 -11.28 -12.06 -8.63
N HIS A 183 -10.79 -12.96 -7.77
CA HIS A 183 -11.02 -14.41 -7.88
C HIS A 183 -12.41 -14.86 -7.39
N LEU A 184 -12.91 -14.27 -6.29
CA LEU A 184 -14.11 -14.73 -5.59
C LEU A 184 -15.25 -13.70 -5.58
N GLY A 185 -14.95 -12.45 -5.90
CA GLY A 185 -15.93 -11.36 -5.95
C GLY A 185 -16.19 -10.69 -4.61
N ARG A 186 -16.64 -9.43 -4.65
CA ARG A 186 -16.95 -8.61 -3.47
C ARG A 186 -17.92 -9.27 -2.48
N SER A 187 -18.89 -10.04 -3.00
CA SER A 187 -19.91 -10.72 -2.21
C SER A 187 -19.41 -11.98 -1.49
N TRP A 188 -18.20 -12.47 -1.77
CA TRP A 188 -17.66 -13.66 -1.10
C TRP A 188 -17.52 -13.45 0.42
N ARG A 189 -17.83 -14.50 1.18
CA ARG A 189 -17.69 -14.60 2.63
C ARG A 189 -16.88 -15.84 2.96
N LYS A 190 -16.09 -15.78 4.05
CA LYS A 190 -15.32 -16.93 4.52
C LYS A 190 -16.29 -17.99 5.04
N PRO A 191 -16.31 -19.22 4.48
CA PRO A 191 -17.17 -20.26 5.01
C PRO A 191 -16.72 -20.67 6.43
N PRO A 192 -17.66 -21.09 7.29
CA PRO A 192 -17.36 -21.61 8.62
C PRO A 192 -16.73 -23.01 8.57
N GLU A 193 -17.07 -23.79 7.54
CA GLU A 193 -16.67 -25.19 7.37
C GLU A 193 -15.53 -25.38 6.37
N LYS A 194 -14.86 -26.53 6.48
CA LYS A 194 -13.77 -27.01 5.62
C LYS A 194 -14.30 -28.15 4.71
N PRO A 195 -13.66 -28.46 3.57
CA PRO A 195 -12.45 -27.84 3.02
C PRO A 195 -12.72 -26.43 2.49
N TYR A 196 -11.69 -25.58 2.54
CA TYR A 196 -11.76 -24.25 1.99
C TYR A 196 -11.64 -24.24 0.46
N ASN A 197 -12.14 -23.17 -0.15
CA ASN A 197 -12.00 -22.92 -1.58
C ASN A 197 -10.50 -22.77 -1.96
N PRO A 198 -10.01 -23.42 -3.05
CA PRO A 198 -8.60 -23.39 -3.44
C PRO A 198 -8.08 -21.99 -3.76
N GLU A 199 -8.85 -21.14 -4.45
CA GLU A 199 -8.43 -19.78 -4.78
C GLU A 199 -8.25 -18.91 -3.52
N TYR A 200 -9.09 -19.07 -2.50
CA TYR A 200 -8.90 -18.41 -1.19
C TYR A 200 -7.61 -18.87 -0.49
N ILE A 201 -7.30 -20.17 -0.52
CA ILE A 201 -6.07 -20.71 0.08
C ILE A 201 -4.83 -20.25 -0.71
N GLY A 202 -4.90 -20.24 -2.04
CA GLY A 202 -3.88 -19.65 -2.90
C GLY A 202 -3.65 -18.16 -2.61
N VAL A 203 -4.73 -17.38 -2.40
CA VAL A 203 -4.60 -15.98 -1.99
C VAL A 203 -3.88 -15.85 -0.65
N LEU A 204 -4.19 -16.68 0.36
CA LEU A 204 -3.45 -16.65 1.64
C LEU A 204 -1.99 -17.10 1.49
N HIS A 205 -1.70 -18.10 0.65
CA HIS A 205 -0.34 -18.58 0.37
C HIS A 205 0.57 -17.43 -0.11
N LEU A 206 0.08 -16.59 -1.02
CA LEU A 206 0.83 -15.46 -1.59
C LEU A 206 1.40 -14.50 -0.53
N PHE A 207 0.75 -14.34 0.63
CA PHE A 207 1.15 -13.40 1.69
C PHE A 207 1.91 -14.03 2.85
N GLY A 208 2.23 -15.33 2.80
CA GLY A 208 3.01 -16.00 3.84
C GLY A 208 4.36 -15.34 4.10
N ASP A 209 4.87 -15.44 5.32
CA ASP A 209 6.11 -14.77 5.75
C ASP A 209 7.40 -15.52 5.31
N SER A 210 7.52 -15.85 4.01
CA SER A 210 8.70 -16.51 3.46
C SER A 210 9.04 -15.99 2.06
N GLU A 211 10.31 -16.08 1.65
CA GLU A 211 10.76 -15.68 0.31
C GLU A 211 10.09 -16.51 -0.80
N ALA A 212 9.58 -17.70 -0.49
CA ALA A 212 8.79 -18.52 -1.41
C ALA A 212 7.43 -17.89 -1.77
N CYS A 213 6.82 -17.10 -0.88
CA CYS A 213 5.49 -16.55 -1.07
C CYS A 213 5.58 -15.21 -1.82
N ALA A 214 4.90 -15.11 -2.97
CA ALA A 214 5.17 -14.05 -3.97
C ALA A 214 5.01 -12.61 -3.45
N PHE A 215 4.15 -12.39 -2.45
CA PHE A 215 3.83 -11.09 -1.84
C PHE A 215 4.19 -11.03 -0.34
N SER A 216 5.15 -11.83 0.09
CA SER A 216 5.70 -11.80 1.45
C SER A 216 6.35 -10.46 1.80
N ILE A 217 6.53 -10.23 3.10
CA ILE A 217 7.29 -9.08 3.61
C ILE A 217 8.73 -9.06 3.07
N HIS A 218 9.38 -10.21 2.93
CA HIS A 218 10.72 -10.35 2.35
C HIS A 218 10.77 -9.82 0.91
N ASN A 219 9.85 -10.30 0.07
CA ASN A 219 9.78 -9.94 -1.35
C ASN A 219 9.38 -8.46 -1.57
N LEU A 220 8.47 -7.93 -0.73
CA LEU A 220 8.11 -6.50 -0.73
C LEU A 220 9.28 -5.59 -0.35
N LEU A 221 10.04 -5.95 0.69
CA LEU A 221 11.22 -5.18 1.10
C LEU A 221 12.29 -5.20 0.01
N GLN A 222 12.57 -6.37 -0.59
CA GLN A 222 13.53 -6.50 -1.68
C GLN A 222 13.13 -5.67 -2.92
N ALA A 223 11.87 -5.70 -3.34
CA ALA A 223 11.37 -4.89 -4.45
C ALA A 223 11.37 -3.39 -4.13
N GLY A 224 11.13 -3.03 -2.87
CA GLY A 224 11.08 -1.65 -2.41
C GLY A 224 12.42 -1.00 -2.04
N LYS A 225 13.56 -1.72 -2.12
CA LYS A 225 14.89 -1.20 -1.73
C LYS A 225 15.21 0.16 -2.38
N GLY A 226 14.85 0.35 -3.65
CA GLY A 226 15.03 1.62 -4.38
C GLY A 226 14.19 2.80 -3.88
N TYR A 227 13.13 2.52 -3.11
CA TYR A 227 12.25 3.51 -2.48
C TYR A 227 12.47 3.60 -0.95
N GLY A 228 13.61 3.09 -0.46
CA GLY A 228 13.98 3.16 0.95
C GLY A 228 13.34 2.10 1.85
N LEU A 229 12.68 1.08 1.31
CA LEU A 229 12.19 -0.04 2.12
C LEU A 229 13.38 -0.85 2.65
N ALA A 230 13.47 -0.96 3.98
CA ALA A 230 14.48 -1.73 4.68
C ALA A 230 13.89 -2.35 5.95
N ALA A 231 14.42 -3.51 6.36
CA ALA A 231 13.98 -4.18 7.57
C ALA A 231 14.27 -3.30 8.81
N GLY A 232 13.26 -3.08 9.66
CA GLY A 232 13.35 -2.18 10.80
C GLY A 232 13.05 -0.70 10.50
N SER A 233 12.86 -0.33 9.23
CA SER A 233 12.54 1.04 8.82
C SER A 233 11.06 1.19 8.47
N TRP A 234 10.50 2.38 8.73
CA TRP A 234 9.18 2.76 8.25
C TRP A 234 9.28 3.47 6.89
N VAL A 235 8.26 3.31 6.05
CA VAL A 235 8.10 4.01 4.77
C VAL A 235 6.69 4.55 4.63
N GLY A 236 6.53 5.62 3.84
CA GLY A 236 5.23 6.23 3.56
C GLY A 236 4.42 5.48 2.48
N PRO A 237 3.12 5.79 2.34
CA PRO A 237 2.22 5.15 1.37
C PRO A 237 2.72 5.19 -0.08
N TYR A 238 3.27 6.33 -0.54
CA TYR A 238 3.82 6.46 -1.90
C TYR A 238 4.91 5.42 -2.20
N ALA A 239 5.93 5.34 -1.34
CA ALA A 239 7.01 4.37 -1.46
C ALA A 239 6.48 2.92 -1.45
N MET A 240 5.46 2.64 -0.64
CA MET A 240 4.80 1.33 -0.60
C MET A 240 4.07 1.01 -1.93
N CYS A 241 3.31 1.95 -2.50
CA CYS A 241 2.64 1.76 -3.79
C CYS A 241 3.65 1.47 -4.92
N ARG A 242 4.81 2.13 -4.92
CA ARG A 242 5.88 1.91 -5.90
C ARG A 242 6.66 0.61 -5.66
N ALA A 243 6.78 0.16 -4.41
CA ALA A 243 7.31 -1.17 -4.08
C ALA A 243 6.38 -2.27 -4.64
N TRP A 244 5.06 -2.14 -4.49
CA TRP A 244 4.08 -3.04 -5.12
C TRP A 244 4.20 -3.07 -6.65
N GLN A 245 4.32 -1.90 -7.30
CA GLN A 245 4.51 -1.80 -8.75
C GLN A 245 5.77 -2.53 -9.22
N THR A 246 6.85 -2.40 -8.46
CA THR A 246 8.13 -3.07 -8.73
C THR A 246 8.01 -4.57 -8.54
N LEU A 247 7.40 -5.03 -7.43
CA LEU A 247 7.25 -6.45 -7.11
C LEU A 247 6.39 -7.18 -8.14
N ILE A 248 5.23 -6.63 -8.49
CA ILE A 248 4.30 -7.21 -9.47
C ILE A 248 4.97 -7.35 -10.84
N ARG A 249 5.69 -6.32 -11.29
CA ARG A 249 6.45 -6.35 -12.54
C ARG A 249 7.56 -7.41 -12.50
N THR A 250 8.37 -7.45 -11.44
CA THR A 250 9.50 -8.38 -11.33
C THR A 250 9.04 -9.84 -11.18
N ASN A 251 7.97 -10.13 -10.43
CA ASN A 251 7.42 -11.48 -10.34
C ASN A 251 6.93 -11.98 -11.70
N ARG A 252 6.29 -11.11 -12.49
CA ARG A 252 5.85 -11.41 -13.87
C ARG A 252 7.01 -11.68 -14.82
N GLU A 253 8.04 -10.84 -14.80
CA GLU A 253 9.27 -11.04 -15.58
C GLU A 253 9.97 -12.38 -15.24
N GLN A 254 9.91 -12.82 -13.97
CA GLN A 254 10.44 -14.12 -13.54
C GLN A 254 9.54 -15.30 -13.92
N ALA A 255 8.22 -15.16 -13.82
CA ALA A 255 7.27 -16.20 -14.24
C ALA A 255 7.33 -16.47 -15.76
N ASP A 256 7.60 -15.43 -16.55
CA ASP A 256 7.84 -15.56 -17.99
C ASP A 256 9.14 -16.31 -18.34
N ALA A 257 10.11 -16.34 -17.42
CA ALA A 257 11.39 -17.03 -17.57
C ALA A 257 11.41 -18.45 -16.97
N VAL A 258 10.53 -18.73 -15.99
CA VAL A 258 10.39 -20.02 -15.31
C VAL A 258 8.91 -20.39 -15.28
N ASP A 259 8.53 -21.30 -16.18
CA ASP A 259 7.18 -21.81 -16.34
C ASP A 259 6.67 -22.39 -15.00
N GLY A 260 5.72 -21.69 -14.37
CA GLY A 260 5.11 -22.11 -13.10
C GLY A 260 5.23 -21.17 -11.88
N LYS A 261 5.72 -19.93 -12.00
CA LYS A 261 5.63 -18.96 -10.86
C LYS A 261 4.24 -18.30 -10.79
N GLU A 262 3.68 -18.20 -9.58
CA GLU A 262 2.36 -17.58 -9.35
C GLU A 262 2.37 -16.09 -9.75
N ASN A 263 1.47 -15.73 -10.68
CA ASN A 263 1.42 -14.38 -11.26
C ASN A 263 0.29 -13.54 -10.66
N PHE A 264 0.56 -12.25 -10.44
CA PHE A 264 -0.48 -11.29 -10.09
C PHE A 264 -1.45 -11.12 -11.29
N PRO A 265 -2.77 -11.32 -11.13
CA PRO A 265 -3.70 -11.43 -12.25
C PRO A 265 -4.25 -10.08 -12.76
N MET A 266 -3.67 -8.97 -12.31
CA MET A 266 -4.15 -7.61 -12.58
C MET A 266 -3.00 -6.70 -13.02
N ALA A 267 -3.27 -5.71 -13.87
CA ALA A 267 -2.36 -4.59 -14.05
C ALA A 267 -2.37 -3.70 -12.79
N LEU A 268 -1.22 -3.11 -12.42
CA LEU A 268 -1.15 -2.13 -11.34
C LEU A 268 -0.97 -0.72 -11.91
N TYR A 269 -1.87 0.20 -11.54
CA TYR A 269 -1.75 1.62 -11.86
C TYR A 269 -1.57 2.43 -10.56
N VAL A 270 -0.33 2.88 -10.30
CA VAL A 270 -0.08 3.91 -9.29
C VAL A 270 -0.41 5.27 -9.91
N VAL A 271 -1.40 5.96 -9.37
CA VAL A 271 -1.84 7.27 -9.84
C VAL A 271 -1.07 8.34 -9.07
N SER A 272 0.14 8.65 -9.53
CA SER A 272 0.93 9.83 -9.15
C SER A 272 0.51 11.05 -9.99
N GLY A 273 0.78 12.25 -9.48
CA GLY A 273 0.69 13.50 -10.26
C GLY A 273 1.86 13.65 -11.26
N ASP A 274 1.98 14.82 -11.87
CA ASP A 274 3.06 15.13 -12.82
C ASP A 274 4.46 14.87 -12.24
N GLU A 275 5.38 14.40 -13.10
CA GLU A 275 6.74 13.98 -12.72
C GLU A 275 6.76 12.99 -11.52
N ASP A 276 5.88 11.98 -11.58
CA ASP A 276 5.71 10.96 -10.52
C ASP A 276 5.31 11.52 -9.14
N GLY A 277 4.79 12.77 -9.10
CA GLY A 277 4.41 13.47 -7.88
C GLY A 277 5.52 14.29 -7.25
N GLU A 278 6.75 14.26 -7.78
CA GLU A 278 7.90 15.05 -7.28
C GLU A 278 7.66 16.57 -7.35
N ARG A 279 6.80 17.02 -8.29
CA ARG A 279 6.38 18.42 -8.41
C ARG A 279 5.12 18.78 -7.62
N GLY A 280 4.47 17.80 -7.00
CA GLY A 280 3.10 17.91 -6.52
C GLY A 280 2.08 18.06 -7.65
N GLY A 281 0.80 18.04 -7.28
CA GLY A 281 -0.34 18.10 -8.20
C GLY A 281 -1.48 17.20 -7.72
N ALA A 282 -2.71 17.46 -8.17
CA ALA A 282 -3.80 16.52 -7.99
C ALA A 282 -3.53 15.29 -8.87
N PRO A 283 -3.56 14.05 -8.35
CA PRO A 283 -3.32 12.87 -9.17
C PRO A 283 -4.51 12.61 -10.10
N VAL A 284 -4.33 12.64 -11.41
CA VAL A 284 -5.44 12.45 -12.37
C VAL A 284 -5.46 11.02 -12.92
N VAL A 285 -6.60 10.33 -12.84
CA VAL A 285 -6.78 9.00 -13.45
C VAL A 285 -6.81 9.11 -14.98
N CYS A 286 -5.65 8.85 -15.60
CA CYS A 286 -5.50 8.88 -17.05
C CYS A 286 -5.88 7.54 -17.68
N ILE A 287 -6.89 7.54 -18.55
CA ILE A 287 -7.40 6.33 -19.22
C ILE A 287 -6.38 5.79 -20.23
N ASP A 288 -5.59 6.65 -20.86
CA ASP A 288 -4.59 6.23 -21.85
C ASP A 288 -3.40 5.55 -21.16
N VAL A 289 -2.98 6.03 -19.98
CA VAL A 289 -1.98 5.35 -19.13
C VAL A 289 -2.52 3.99 -18.67
N ALA A 290 -3.77 3.91 -18.21
CA ALA A 290 -4.39 2.65 -17.82
C ALA A 290 -4.47 1.66 -18.99
N ALA A 291 -4.83 2.12 -20.20
CA ALA A 291 -4.87 1.29 -21.40
C ALA A 291 -3.48 0.79 -21.83
N GLN A 292 -2.44 1.64 -21.73
CA GLN A 292 -1.07 1.24 -21.98
C GLN A 292 -0.60 0.17 -20.99
N LEU A 293 -0.85 0.38 -19.68
CA LEU A 293 -0.54 -0.61 -18.64
C LEU A 293 -1.24 -1.95 -18.86
N CYS A 294 -2.51 -1.96 -19.30
CA CYS A 294 -3.20 -3.19 -19.70
C CYS A 294 -2.58 -3.84 -20.95
N SER A 295 -2.22 -3.06 -21.97
CA SER A 295 -1.56 -3.57 -23.18
C SER A 295 -0.22 -4.24 -22.83
N ASP A 296 0.59 -3.59 -22.00
CA ASP A 296 1.88 -4.10 -21.54
C ASP A 296 1.72 -5.32 -20.63
N PHE A 297 0.67 -5.36 -19.79
CA PHE A 297 0.29 -6.51 -18.97
C PHE A 297 -0.19 -7.71 -19.81
N ASN A 298 -0.88 -7.47 -20.92
CA ASN A 298 -1.34 -8.51 -21.84
C ASN A 298 -0.32 -8.87 -22.94
N LYS A 299 0.86 -8.21 -22.99
CA LYS A 299 1.82 -8.33 -24.10
C LYS A 299 1.18 -8.06 -25.47
N GLY A 300 0.21 -7.13 -25.51
CA GLY A 300 -0.58 -6.80 -26.70
C GLY A 300 -1.68 -7.82 -27.10
N GLN A 301 -1.89 -8.90 -26.34
CA GLN A 301 -2.87 -9.95 -26.69
C GLN A 301 -4.33 -9.54 -26.41
N SER A 302 -4.56 -8.59 -25.51
CA SER A 302 -5.89 -8.06 -25.16
C SER A 302 -5.79 -6.56 -24.91
N THR A 303 -6.86 -5.83 -25.25
CA THR A 303 -6.98 -4.38 -25.05
C THR A 303 -7.27 -3.98 -23.60
N TRP A 304 -7.54 -4.95 -22.72
CA TRP A 304 -7.84 -4.69 -21.31
C TRP A 304 -7.43 -5.84 -20.38
N SER A 305 -7.11 -5.51 -19.14
CA SER A 305 -6.88 -6.42 -18.02
C SER A 305 -7.55 -5.82 -16.78
N PRO A 306 -8.02 -6.62 -15.82
CA PRO A 306 -8.40 -6.10 -14.50
C PRO A 306 -7.29 -5.22 -13.90
N ILE A 307 -7.65 -4.10 -13.28
CA ILE A 307 -6.69 -3.12 -12.73
C ILE A 307 -6.87 -2.99 -11.22
N LEU A 308 -5.75 -3.06 -10.50
CA LEU A 308 -5.61 -2.49 -9.16
C LEU A 308 -5.04 -1.07 -9.28
N LEU A 309 -5.81 -0.08 -8.87
CA LEU A 309 -5.38 1.32 -8.78
C LEU A 309 -4.95 1.64 -7.35
N LEU A 310 -3.83 2.34 -7.20
CA LEU A 310 -3.35 2.89 -5.94
C LEU A 310 -3.14 4.40 -6.09
N VAL A 311 -3.82 5.20 -5.27
CA VAL A 311 -3.77 6.66 -5.32
C VAL A 311 -3.11 7.19 -4.03
N PRO A 312 -1.78 7.35 -3.99
CA PRO A 312 -1.07 7.95 -2.86
C PRO A 312 -1.33 9.46 -2.77
N LEU A 313 -1.60 9.95 -1.57
CA LEU A 313 -2.10 11.30 -1.30
C LEU A 313 -1.48 11.91 -0.03
N VAL A 314 -1.46 13.24 0.00
CA VAL A 314 -1.16 14.04 1.20
C VAL A 314 -2.27 15.08 1.37
N LEU A 315 -3.24 14.79 2.24
CA LEU A 315 -4.47 15.58 2.41
C LEU A 315 -4.37 16.72 3.45
N GLY A 316 -3.16 17.05 3.89
CA GLY A 316 -2.87 18.08 4.88
C GLY A 316 -1.45 17.96 5.45
N LEU A 317 -1.11 18.79 6.43
CA LEU A 317 0.22 18.78 7.07
C LEU A 317 0.23 17.87 8.30
N ASP A 318 -0.43 18.27 9.39
CA ASP A 318 -0.48 17.50 10.65
C ASP A 318 -1.71 16.59 10.79
N LYS A 319 -2.79 17.02 10.11
CA LYS A 319 -4.14 16.42 10.06
C LYS A 319 -4.71 16.61 8.65
N ILE A 320 -5.69 15.79 8.28
CA ILE A 320 -6.50 16.00 7.07
C ILE A 320 -7.18 17.37 7.12
N ASN A 321 -7.12 18.13 6.02
CA ASN A 321 -7.91 19.35 5.86
C ASN A 321 -9.41 18.97 5.84
N PRO A 322 -10.26 19.56 6.70
CA PRO A 322 -11.68 19.21 6.80
C PRO A 322 -12.46 19.22 5.48
N ARG A 323 -12.03 19.99 4.46
CA ARG A 323 -12.63 19.94 3.10
C ARG A 323 -12.59 18.53 2.49
N TYR A 324 -11.55 17.75 2.76
CA TYR A 324 -11.38 16.41 2.19
C TYR A 324 -12.11 15.31 2.99
N ILE A 325 -12.59 15.56 4.22
CA ILE A 325 -13.22 14.53 5.05
C ILE A 325 -14.50 13.95 4.41
N PRO A 326 -15.46 14.76 3.92
CA PRO A 326 -16.64 14.24 3.21
C PRO A 326 -16.26 13.48 1.94
N LEU A 327 -15.23 13.96 1.24
CA LEU A 327 -14.78 13.40 -0.03
C LEU A 327 -14.13 12.02 0.18
N LEU A 328 -13.32 11.88 1.24
CA LEU A 328 -12.71 10.63 1.67
C LEU A 328 -13.77 9.60 2.08
N LYS A 329 -14.79 10.04 2.84
CA LYS A 329 -15.95 9.22 3.24
C LYS A 329 -16.69 8.69 2.01
N GLU A 330 -16.88 9.51 0.99
CA GLU A 330 -17.55 9.13 -0.25
C GLU A 330 -16.79 8.02 -1.01
N THR A 331 -15.45 7.96 -0.94
CA THR A 331 -14.68 6.89 -1.61
C THR A 331 -14.99 5.47 -1.10
N PHE A 332 -15.59 5.33 0.09
CA PHE A 332 -16.07 4.04 0.61
C PHE A 332 -17.42 3.60 0.03
N THR A 333 -18.17 4.50 -0.64
CA THR A 333 -19.44 4.18 -1.30
C THR A 333 -19.24 3.59 -2.70
N PHE A 334 -18.07 3.81 -3.31
CA PHE A 334 -17.78 3.38 -4.66
C PHE A 334 -17.68 1.83 -4.74
N PRO A 335 -18.37 1.14 -5.66
CA PRO A 335 -18.29 -0.32 -5.81
C PRO A 335 -16.88 -0.88 -6.02
N GLN A 336 -15.98 -0.05 -6.56
CA GLN A 336 -14.57 -0.35 -6.80
C GLN A 336 -13.69 -0.25 -5.53
N SER A 337 -14.21 0.28 -4.42
CA SER A 337 -13.42 0.67 -3.25
C SER A 337 -12.73 -0.52 -2.59
N LEU A 338 -11.40 -0.42 -2.46
CA LEU A 338 -10.58 -1.30 -1.62
C LEU A 338 -10.20 -0.63 -0.30
N GLY A 339 -10.79 0.53 0.03
CA GLY A 339 -10.44 1.29 1.22
C GLY A 339 -9.06 1.95 1.12
N ILE A 340 -8.42 2.15 2.28
CA ILE A 340 -7.27 3.04 2.46
C ILE A 340 -6.19 2.34 3.29
N LEU A 341 -4.94 2.42 2.85
CA LEU A 341 -3.75 2.19 3.68
C LEU A 341 -3.14 3.54 4.06
N GLY A 342 -2.68 3.69 5.30
CA GLY A 342 -2.09 4.97 5.75
C GLY A 342 -1.79 4.99 7.24
N GLY A 343 -1.26 6.09 7.75
CA GLY A 343 -0.91 6.29 9.16
C GLY A 343 0.55 6.68 9.39
N LYS A 344 0.81 7.25 10.57
CA LYS A 344 2.14 7.70 11.01
C LYS A 344 3.09 6.51 11.28
N PRO A 345 4.42 6.72 11.34
CA PRO A 345 5.37 5.72 11.79
C PRO A 345 4.90 4.93 13.01
N GLY A 346 4.83 3.60 12.89
CA GLY A 346 4.39 2.70 13.96
C GLY A 346 2.89 2.67 14.25
N THR A 347 2.04 3.28 13.40
CA THR A 347 0.58 3.38 13.60
C THR A 347 -0.24 3.09 12.32
N SER A 348 0.36 2.50 11.28
CA SER A 348 -0.35 2.29 10.01
C SER A 348 -1.47 1.27 10.14
N THR A 349 -2.64 1.56 9.56
CA THR A 349 -3.84 0.71 9.59
C THR A 349 -4.41 0.53 8.19
N TYR A 350 -5.29 -0.48 8.04
CA TYR A 350 -6.07 -0.67 6.82
C TYR A 350 -7.52 -0.28 7.10
N ILE A 351 -7.94 0.90 6.62
CA ILE A 351 -9.28 1.43 6.80
C ILE A 351 -10.15 0.89 5.66
N ALA A 352 -11.20 0.14 5.99
CA ALA A 352 -12.01 -0.59 5.03
C ALA A 352 -13.48 -0.13 4.99
N GLY A 353 -13.91 0.74 5.91
CA GLY A 353 -15.24 1.32 5.88
C GLY A 353 -15.40 2.57 6.71
N VAL A 354 -16.63 3.07 6.75
CA VAL A 354 -17.06 4.24 7.52
C VAL A 354 -18.47 4.03 8.07
N GLN A 355 -18.73 4.57 9.25
CA GLN A 355 -20.06 4.80 9.79
C GLN A 355 -20.06 6.18 10.46
N ASP A 356 -21.05 7.02 10.16
CA ASP A 356 -21.02 8.45 10.49
C ASP A 356 -19.64 9.06 10.17
N ASP A 357 -19.00 9.72 11.13
CA ASP A 357 -17.66 10.32 10.97
C ASP A 357 -16.56 9.46 11.63
N ARG A 358 -16.79 8.14 11.68
CA ARG A 358 -15.86 7.12 12.18
C ARG A 358 -15.39 6.22 11.03
N ALA A 359 -14.08 6.11 10.88
CA ALA A 359 -13.43 5.16 9.98
C ALA A 359 -13.27 3.79 10.67
N LEU A 360 -13.72 2.73 10.01
CA LEU A 360 -13.66 1.34 10.46
C LEU A 360 -12.45 0.65 9.86
N TYR A 361 -11.61 0.02 10.68
CA TYR A 361 -10.29 -0.46 10.26
C TYR A 361 -9.89 -1.84 10.81
N LEU A 362 -9.01 -2.48 10.05
CA LEU A 362 -8.26 -3.67 10.44
C LEU A 362 -6.87 -3.25 10.93
N ASP A 363 -6.50 -3.76 12.11
CA ASP A 363 -5.35 -3.30 12.89
C ASP A 363 -4.18 -4.28 12.81
N PRO A 364 -3.06 -3.96 12.15
CA PRO A 364 -1.94 -4.88 12.01
C PRO A 364 -1.09 -5.04 13.28
N HIS A 365 -1.34 -4.27 14.36
CA HIS A 365 -0.41 -4.20 15.50
C HIS A 365 -0.49 -5.39 16.47
N GLU A 366 -1.34 -6.39 16.20
CA GLU A 366 -1.32 -7.65 16.94
C GLU A 366 -0.10 -8.51 16.57
N VAL A 367 0.51 -9.16 17.56
CA VAL A 367 1.71 -9.97 17.38
C VAL A 367 1.36 -11.45 17.36
N GLN A 368 1.48 -12.08 16.20
CA GLN A 368 1.17 -13.48 15.97
C GLN A 368 2.42 -14.27 15.54
N MET A 369 2.34 -15.60 15.48
CA MET A 369 3.42 -16.44 14.96
C MET A 369 3.31 -16.53 13.43
N ALA A 370 4.43 -16.60 12.72
CA ALA A 370 4.44 -16.91 11.30
C ALA A 370 3.76 -18.27 11.05
N VAL A 371 2.88 -18.33 10.04
CA VAL A 371 2.16 -19.56 9.66
C VAL A 371 2.39 -19.80 8.17
N ASN A 372 2.87 -21.00 7.84
CA ASN A 372 2.97 -21.45 6.46
C ASN A 372 1.65 -22.12 6.04
N ILE A 373 0.95 -21.50 5.10
CA ILE A 373 -0.23 -22.08 4.43
C ILE A 373 0.24 -22.54 3.06
N ALA A 374 0.32 -23.86 2.86
CA ALA A 374 0.62 -24.43 1.55
C ALA A 374 -0.61 -24.31 0.62
N PRO A 375 -0.42 -24.09 -0.70
CA PRO A 375 -1.52 -23.79 -1.62
C PRO A 375 -2.49 -24.96 -1.82
N ASP A 376 -2.06 -26.20 -1.56
CA ASP A 376 -2.85 -27.43 -1.60
C ASP A 376 -3.53 -27.77 -0.26
N ASN A 377 -3.19 -27.08 0.84
CA ASN A 377 -3.71 -27.36 2.17
C ASN A 377 -5.08 -26.69 2.40
N LEU A 378 -6.12 -27.26 1.79
CA LEU A 378 -7.51 -26.79 1.92
C LEU A 378 -8.08 -26.92 3.34
N GLU A 379 -7.37 -27.58 4.25
CA GLU A 379 -7.74 -27.72 5.67
C GLU A 379 -6.86 -26.88 6.61
N ALA A 380 -6.06 -25.94 6.09
CA ALA A 380 -5.19 -25.09 6.89
C ALA A 380 -5.93 -24.34 8.03
N ASP A 381 -5.21 -23.99 9.09
CA ASP A 381 -5.72 -23.04 10.08
C ASP A 381 -5.52 -21.60 9.56
N THR A 382 -6.62 -21.01 9.10
CA THR A 382 -6.65 -19.64 8.60
C THR A 382 -7.10 -18.63 9.66
N SER A 383 -7.36 -19.04 10.91
CA SER A 383 -7.88 -18.17 11.98
C SER A 383 -7.02 -16.92 12.21
N SER A 384 -5.70 -17.06 12.14
CA SER A 384 -4.73 -15.96 12.27
C SER A 384 -4.80 -14.92 11.13
N TYR A 385 -5.56 -15.17 10.06
CA TYR A 385 -5.75 -14.26 8.93
C TYR A 385 -7.13 -13.57 8.93
N HIS A 386 -7.90 -13.64 10.02
CA HIS A 386 -9.26 -13.08 10.10
C HIS A 386 -9.55 -12.42 11.45
N CYS A 387 -10.30 -11.32 11.45
CA CYS A 387 -10.60 -10.53 12.65
C CYS A 387 -12.11 -10.34 12.85
N SER A 388 -12.65 -10.70 14.02
CA SER A 388 -14.04 -10.41 14.40
C SER A 388 -14.22 -9.10 15.18
N VAL A 389 -13.12 -8.39 15.48
CA VAL A 389 -13.15 -7.17 16.30
C VAL A 389 -13.09 -5.94 15.41
N VAL A 390 -14.25 -5.30 15.20
CA VAL A 390 -14.33 -3.99 14.54
C VAL A 390 -13.67 -2.94 15.42
N ARG A 391 -12.76 -2.15 14.84
CA ARG A 391 -12.10 -1.00 15.48
C ARG A 391 -12.37 0.26 14.69
N ASP A 392 -12.45 1.39 15.39
CA ASP A 392 -12.86 2.65 14.79
C ASP A 392 -12.07 3.87 15.31
N LEU A 393 -11.86 4.85 14.44
CA LEU A 393 -11.21 6.14 14.75
C LEU A 393 -11.95 7.28 14.04
N ALA A 394 -11.80 8.52 14.49
CA ALA A 394 -12.53 9.63 13.87
C ALA A 394 -11.88 10.00 12.53
N LEU A 395 -12.67 10.40 11.52
CA LEU A 395 -12.12 10.73 10.19
C LEU A 395 -11.05 11.85 10.24
N ASP A 396 -11.13 12.77 11.22
CA ASP A 396 -10.13 13.83 11.44
C ASP A 396 -8.84 13.36 12.13
N GLN A 397 -8.81 12.10 12.60
CA GLN A 397 -7.65 11.43 13.20
C GLN A 397 -6.89 10.55 12.20
N ILE A 398 -7.42 10.34 10.99
CA ILE A 398 -6.66 9.69 9.90
C ILE A 398 -5.44 10.56 9.59
N ASP A 399 -4.29 9.93 9.38
CA ASP A 399 -3.08 10.64 8.96
C ASP A 399 -3.27 11.23 7.55
N PRO A 400 -2.85 12.49 7.30
CA PRO A 400 -2.96 13.06 5.96
C PRO A 400 -2.16 12.32 4.89
N SER A 401 -1.12 11.54 5.24
CA SER A 401 -0.41 10.67 4.30
C SER A 401 -1.07 9.29 4.24
N LEU A 402 -1.70 9.01 3.11
CA LEU A 402 -2.45 7.78 2.86
C LEU A 402 -2.36 7.36 1.39
N ALA A 403 -2.84 6.15 1.07
CA ALA A 403 -3.14 5.76 -0.31
C ALA A 403 -4.48 5.05 -0.37
N ILE A 404 -5.32 5.43 -1.34
CA ILE A 404 -6.63 4.81 -1.58
C ILE A 404 -6.49 3.74 -2.65
N GLY A 405 -7.09 2.57 -2.43
CA GLY A 405 -7.13 1.48 -3.39
C GLY A 405 -8.47 1.38 -4.12
N PHE A 406 -8.42 1.08 -5.42
CA PHE A 406 -9.61 0.69 -6.18
C PHE A 406 -9.35 -0.53 -7.06
N TYR A 407 -10.34 -1.41 -7.19
CA TYR A 407 -10.33 -2.53 -8.13
C TYR A 407 -11.33 -2.27 -9.26
N CYS A 408 -10.88 -2.39 -10.51
CA CYS A 408 -11.71 -2.31 -11.71
C CYS A 408 -11.50 -3.58 -12.55
N ARG A 409 -12.50 -4.45 -12.64
CA ARG A 409 -12.45 -5.67 -13.45
C ARG A 409 -12.35 -5.37 -14.94
N ASP A 410 -13.04 -4.33 -15.41
CA ASP A 410 -13.07 -3.94 -16.81
C ASP A 410 -12.96 -2.42 -17.04
N LYS A 411 -12.87 -2.04 -18.32
CA LYS A 411 -12.75 -0.64 -18.76
C LYS A 411 -14.00 0.19 -18.42
N GLY A 412 -15.17 -0.42 -18.37
CA GLY A 412 -16.42 0.22 -17.97
C GLY A 412 -16.40 0.59 -16.48
N GLU A 413 -15.96 -0.33 -15.62
CA GLU A 413 -15.78 -0.06 -14.19
C GLU A 413 -14.77 1.07 -13.93
N LEU A 414 -13.66 1.14 -14.69
CA LEU A 414 -12.71 2.26 -14.58
C LEU A 414 -13.31 3.59 -15.07
N LEU A 415 -14.03 3.59 -16.19
CA LEU A 415 -14.69 4.79 -16.70
C LEU A 415 -15.78 5.28 -15.75
N PHE A 416 -16.44 4.36 -15.03
CA PHE A 416 -17.39 4.71 -13.97
C PHE A 416 -16.66 5.31 -12.75
N LEU A 417 -15.58 4.67 -12.28
CA LEU A 417 -14.74 5.20 -11.19
C LEU A 417 -14.22 6.60 -11.49
N ARG A 418 -13.71 6.85 -12.70
CA ARG A 418 -13.24 8.19 -13.13
C ARG A 418 -14.36 9.25 -13.06
N ARG A 419 -15.60 8.89 -13.37
CA ARG A 419 -16.75 9.81 -13.22
C ARG A 419 -17.03 10.10 -11.75
N LEU A 420 -17.04 9.06 -10.90
CA LEU A 420 -17.25 9.22 -9.45
C LEU A 420 -16.20 10.14 -8.82
N LEU A 421 -14.91 9.91 -9.12
CA LEU A 421 -13.81 10.75 -8.63
C LEU A 421 -13.93 12.20 -9.08
N GLY A 422 -14.34 12.44 -10.33
CA GLY A 422 -14.60 13.78 -10.87
C GLY A 422 -15.82 14.48 -10.26
N TYR A 423 -16.86 13.74 -9.84
CA TYR A 423 -17.99 14.32 -9.10
C TYR A 423 -17.61 14.73 -7.67
N VAL A 424 -16.64 14.05 -7.08
CA VAL A 424 -16.21 14.25 -5.69
C VAL A 424 -15.08 15.31 -5.59
N GLU A 425 -14.72 16.00 -6.69
CA GLU A 425 -13.62 16.98 -6.77
C GLU A 425 -12.30 16.49 -6.13
N PHE A 426 -12.09 15.17 -6.09
CA PHE A 426 -11.02 14.57 -5.30
C PHE A 426 -9.70 14.48 -6.06
N LEU A 427 -9.79 14.37 -7.39
CA LEU A 427 -8.72 14.11 -8.36
C LEU A 427 -9.01 14.83 -9.69
#